data_AF-A0A1Z8WT10-F1
#
_entry.id   AF-A0A1Z8WT10-F1
#
_cell.length_a   1.000
_cell.length_b   1.000
_cell.length_c   1.000
_cell.angle_alpha   90.00
_cell.angle_beta   90.00
_cell.angle_gamma   90.00
#
_symmetry.space_group_name_H-M   'P 1'
#
loop_
_entity.id
_entity.type
_entity.pdbx_description
1 polymer ?
#
loop_
_entity_poly.entity_id
_entity_poly.type
_entity_poly.pdbx_seq_one_letter_code
_entity_poly.pdbx_strand_id
1 'polypeptide(L)'
;MAKRRKGNDVFSGDAGESQAQGWAGPVGNIMKDEFGLDIASESVPLPSKGVVYPIDSPLYGKETIEIRAMTAREEDILTSKALIKKGTVITELLRSCIVNKSINPDDLLIGDRNAIMTALRITGYGASYVVEVGCPSCGEKSKQDFNLSELPITRLQHPPVADGANVFECKIDDKITIRYRYLTGRDEAAITQQQERKRKQGFQGDNLITTRYTNQIVSVNDINDRTKISMFVQKMPTRISTALRKHMDENEPGIEMKSDMRCPHCFEESEVSMPLGAAFFWPES
;
A
#
# COMPACT_ATOMS: atom_id res chain seq x y z
N MET A 1 35.70 -50.67 -30.79
CA MET A 1 35.10 -49.47 -31.41
C MET A 1 34.15 -48.83 -30.41
N ALA A 2 34.50 -47.65 -29.87
CA ALA A 2 33.60 -46.84 -29.06
C ALA A 2 33.84 -45.37 -29.39
N LYS A 3 32.86 -44.73 -30.05
CA LYS A 3 32.89 -43.31 -30.46
C LYS A 3 32.71 -42.43 -29.21
N ARG A 4 33.78 -41.77 -28.77
CA ARG A 4 33.70 -40.67 -27.79
C ARG A 4 33.06 -39.45 -28.47
N ARG A 5 31.99 -38.91 -27.88
CA ARG A 5 31.35 -37.65 -28.30
C ARG A 5 32.32 -36.49 -28.08
N LYS A 6 32.49 -35.63 -29.10
CA LYS A 6 33.19 -34.34 -28.98
C LYS A 6 32.42 -33.44 -28.02
N GLY A 7 33.11 -32.87 -27.04
CA GLY A 7 32.58 -31.80 -26.19
C GLY A 7 32.47 -30.51 -26.99
N ASN A 8 31.53 -29.65 -26.59
CA ASN A 8 31.32 -28.31 -27.16
C ASN A 8 32.54 -27.42 -26.91
N ASP A 9 33.28 -27.09 -27.97
CA ASP A 9 34.30 -26.03 -28.01
C ASP A 9 33.62 -24.65 -28.18
N VAL A 10 32.73 -24.27 -27.26
CA VAL A 10 32.08 -22.93 -27.28
C VAL A 10 32.74 -21.95 -26.32
N PHE A 11 33.66 -22.40 -25.46
CA PHE A 11 34.30 -21.57 -24.44
C PHE A 11 35.81 -21.37 -24.64
N SER A 12 36.35 -21.73 -25.80
CA SER A 12 37.75 -21.49 -26.20
C SER A 12 37.82 -20.41 -27.27
N GLY A 13 37.25 -19.25 -26.96
CA GLY A 13 37.36 -18.03 -27.75
C GLY A 13 37.90 -16.92 -26.86
N ASP A 14 39.00 -16.34 -27.33
CA ASP A 14 39.77 -15.23 -26.79
C ASP A 14 38.94 -14.17 -26.05
N ALA A 15 39.51 -13.63 -24.97
CA ALA A 15 38.97 -12.47 -24.24
C ALA A 15 39.14 -11.21 -25.10
N GLY A 16 38.41 -11.13 -26.20
CA GLY A 16 38.17 -9.91 -26.94
C GLY A 16 37.16 -9.06 -26.18
N GLU A 17 37.55 -7.85 -25.81
CA GLU A 17 36.69 -6.83 -25.22
C GLU A 17 35.36 -6.75 -25.97
N SER A 18 34.31 -7.33 -25.41
CA SER A 18 32.95 -7.04 -25.81
C SER A 18 32.63 -5.64 -25.31
N GLN A 19 33.03 -4.63 -26.09
CA GLN A 19 32.36 -3.34 -26.06
C GLN A 19 30.90 -3.62 -26.39
N ALA A 20 30.07 -3.72 -25.35
CA ALA A 20 28.65 -3.48 -25.48
C ALA A 20 28.54 -2.06 -26.05
N GLN A 21 28.43 -1.95 -27.37
CA GLN A 21 28.10 -0.71 -28.06
C GLN A 21 26.73 -0.29 -27.53
N GLY A 22 26.75 0.54 -26.49
CA GLY A 22 25.59 1.28 -26.06
C GLY A 22 25.04 2.04 -27.26
N TRP A 23 23.74 1.92 -27.47
CA TRP A 23 23.06 2.64 -28.54
C TRP A 23 23.33 4.14 -28.40
N ALA A 24 24.03 4.72 -29.38
CA ALA A 24 24.37 6.13 -29.46
C ALA A 24 23.38 6.92 -30.34
N GLY A 25 22.11 6.50 -30.34
CA GLY A 25 21.03 7.21 -31.03
C GLY A 25 20.64 8.49 -30.29
N PRO A 26 19.97 9.43 -30.96
CA PRO A 26 19.44 10.62 -30.31
C PRO A 26 18.55 10.22 -29.12
N VAL A 27 18.76 10.88 -27.97
CA VAL A 27 18.01 10.66 -26.72
C VAL A 27 16.60 11.28 -26.83
N GLY A 28 15.91 11.01 -27.94
CA GLY A 28 14.49 11.28 -28.10
C GLY A 28 13.67 10.22 -27.36
N ASN A 29 12.36 10.46 -27.23
CA ASN A 29 11.48 9.46 -26.64
C ASN A 29 11.19 8.40 -27.69
N ILE A 30 12.14 7.49 -27.92
CA ILE A 30 12.10 6.41 -28.91
C ILE A 30 10.74 5.70 -28.94
N MET A 31 10.13 5.47 -27.76
CA MET A 31 8.80 4.85 -27.66
C MET A 31 7.72 5.65 -28.39
N LYS A 32 7.72 6.97 -28.24
CA LYS A 32 6.79 7.86 -28.92
C LYS A 32 7.19 8.12 -30.37
N ASP A 33 8.47 8.37 -30.60
CA ASP A 33 8.98 8.84 -31.89
C ASP A 33 9.06 7.73 -32.93
N GLU A 34 9.38 6.49 -32.52
CA GLU A 34 9.53 5.34 -33.42
C GLU A 34 8.33 4.38 -33.34
N PHE A 35 7.74 4.19 -32.17
CA PHE A 35 6.66 3.22 -31.96
C PHE A 35 5.27 3.85 -31.77
N GLY A 36 5.18 5.19 -31.66
CA GLY A 36 3.91 5.88 -31.42
C GLY A 36 3.26 5.56 -30.06
N LEU A 37 4.02 4.96 -29.13
CA LEU A 37 3.54 4.56 -27.81
C LEU A 37 3.84 5.68 -26.81
N ASP A 38 2.79 6.36 -26.37
CA ASP A 38 2.86 7.34 -25.28
C ASP A 38 2.44 6.67 -23.97
N ILE A 39 3.31 6.70 -22.96
CA ILE A 39 2.99 6.14 -21.64
C ILE A 39 2.12 7.18 -20.93
N ALA A 40 0.82 6.89 -20.83
CA ALA A 40 -0.13 7.79 -20.19
C ALA A 40 0.28 8.10 -18.75
N SER A 41 0.18 9.38 -18.41
CA SER A 41 0.27 9.87 -17.03
C SER A 41 -1.12 10.21 -16.52
N GLU A 42 -1.39 9.91 -15.27
CA GLU A 42 -2.65 10.20 -14.59
C GLU A 42 -2.40 10.99 -13.31
N SER A 43 -3.30 11.93 -13.00
CA SER A 43 -3.31 12.68 -11.76
C SER A 43 -4.24 11.99 -10.77
N VAL A 44 -3.67 11.39 -9.73
CA VAL A 44 -4.39 10.65 -8.70
C VAL A 44 -4.67 11.56 -7.51
N PRO A 45 -5.92 11.67 -7.03
CA PRO A 45 -6.22 12.40 -5.80
C PRO A 45 -5.60 11.72 -4.58
N LEU A 46 -4.97 12.51 -3.72
CA LEU A 46 -4.47 12.07 -2.41
C LEU A 46 -5.59 12.24 -1.37
N PRO A 47 -6.17 11.16 -0.79
CA PRO A 47 -7.16 11.23 0.28
C PRO A 47 -6.85 12.25 1.38
N SER A 48 -5.59 12.34 1.81
CA SER A 48 -5.13 13.26 2.86
C SER A 48 -5.06 14.74 2.45
N LYS A 49 -5.14 15.03 1.14
CA LYS A 49 -4.88 16.35 0.53
C LYS A 49 -3.52 16.96 0.89
N GLY A 50 -2.57 16.12 1.28
CA GLY A 50 -1.23 16.56 1.58
C GLY A 50 -1.08 17.30 2.93
N VAL A 51 -2.14 17.43 3.72
CA VAL A 51 -2.20 18.30 4.92
C VAL A 51 -1.33 17.78 6.08
N VAL A 52 -1.09 16.47 6.09
CA VAL A 52 -0.39 15.76 7.18
C VAL A 52 1.11 15.60 6.96
N TYR A 53 1.62 16.02 5.80
CA TYR A 53 3.04 15.87 5.46
C TYR A 53 3.83 17.09 5.93
N PRO A 54 5.06 16.92 6.44
CA PRO A 54 5.92 18.03 6.85
C PRO A 54 6.05 19.11 5.77
N ILE A 55 6.17 20.38 6.16
CA ILE A 55 6.20 21.52 5.23
C ILE A 55 7.33 21.42 4.18
N ASP A 56 8.45 20.79 4.55
CA ASP A 56 9.60 20.50 3.69
C ASP A 56 9.39 19.29 2.77
N SER A 57 8.32 18.52 2.95
CA SER A 57 7.97 17.38 2.12
C SER A 57 7.42 17.82 0.76
N PRO A 58 7.78 17.11 -0.34
CA PRO A 58 7.17 17.34 -1.65
C PRO A 58 5.66 17.05 -1.71
N LEU A 59 5.11 16.42 -0.68
CA LEU A 59 3.68 16.08 -0.55
C LEU A 59 2.87 17.13 0.21
N TYR A 60 3.51 18.11 0.86
CA TYR A 60 2.79 19.11 1.64
C TYR A 60 1.83 19.92 0.77
N GLY A 61 0.57 19.99 1.18
CA GLY A 61 -0.49 20.72 0.47
C GLY A 61 -0.82 20.20 -0.93
N LYS A 62 -0.35 19.00 -1.30
CA LYS A 62 -0.69 18.39 -2.59
C LYS A 62 -2.04 17.69 -2.52
N GLU A 63 -2.99 18.14 -3.32
CA GLU A 63 -4.29 17.45 -3.46
C GLU A 63 -4.23 16.24 -4.39
N THR A 64 -3.28 16.22 -5.32
CA THR A 64 -3.07 15.14 -6.27
C THR A 64 -1.59 14.82 -6.45
N ILE A 65 -1.31 13.63 -6.99
CA ILE A 65 0.02 13.16 -7.38
C ILE A 65 -0.03 12.59 -8.79
N GLU A 66 1.00 12.86 -9.58
CA GLU A 66 1.13 12.29 -10.92
C GLU A 66 1.79 10.91 -10.88
N ILE A 67 1.15 9.95 -11.54
CA ILE A 67 1.69 8.62 -11.81
C ILE A 67 1.77 8.38 -13.32
N ARG A 68 2.65 7.48 -13.72
CA ARG A 68 2.62 6.89 -15.07
C ARG A 68 2.03 5.49 -15.02
N ALA A 69 1.43 5.08 -16.14
CA ALA A 69 0.99 3.70 -16.32
C ALA A 69 2.15 2.69 -16.16
N MET A 70 1.79 1.49 -15.73
CA MET A 70 2.72 0.36 -15.61
C MET A 70 3.19 -0.09 -17.01
N THR A 71 4.43 -0.56 -17.08
CA THR A 71 5.01 -1.16 -18.28
C THR A 71 5.51 -2.57 -17.97
N ALA A 72 6.08 -3.27 -18.95
CA ALA A 72 6.74 -4.57 -18.73
C ALA A 72 7.79 -4.53 -17.60
N ARG A 73 8.43 -3.38 -17.35
CA ARG A 73 9.33 -3.20 -16.20
C ARG A 73 8.61 -3.33 -14.85
N GLU A 74 7.38 -2.82 -14.76
CA GLU A 74 6.57 -2.93 -13.55
C GLU A 74 6.02 -4.35 -13.37
N GLU A 75 5.72 -5.05 -14.46
CA GLU A 75 5.42 -6.49 -14.43
C GLU A 75 6.59 -7.31 -13.85
N ASP A 76 7.84 -6.97 -14.20
CA ASP A 76 9.02 -7.60 -13.59
C ASP A 76 9.13 -7.31 -12.08
N ILE A 77 8.76 -6.09 -11.65
CA ILE A 77 8.71 -5.73 -10.22
C ILE A 77 7.67 -6.59 -9.48
N LEU A 78 6.46 -6.70 -10.04
CA LEU A 78 5.37 -7.49 -9.48
C LEU A 78 5.73 -8.98 -9.42
N THR A 79 6.41 -9.52 -10.43
CA THR A 79 6.77 -10.95 -10.45
C THR A 79 8.09 -11.28 -9.73
N SER A 80 8.80 -10.26 -9.23
CA SER A 80 10.10 -10.43 -8.58
C SER A 80 10.01 -11.20 -7.26
N LYS A 81 10.43 -12.46 -7.27
CA LYS A 81 10.54 -13.32 -6.07
C LYS A 81 11.35 -12.69 -4.94
N ALA A 82 12.39 -11.93 -5.27
CA ALA A 82 13.25 -11.27 -4.29
C ALA A 82 12.50 -10.15 -3.56
N LEU A 83 11.74 -9.33 -4.29
CA LEU A 83 10.93 -8.25 -3.71
C LEU A 83 9.74 -8.83 -2.92
N ILE A 84 9.08 -9.87 -3.45
CA ILE A 84 7.97 -10.57 -2.77
C ILE A 84 8.45 -11.10 -1.42
N LYS A 85 9.59 -11.81 -1.40
CA LYS A 85 10.15 -12.37 -0.17
C LYS A 85 10.57 -11.30 0.85
N LYS A 86 10.92 -10.09 0.38
CA LYS A 86 11.25 -8.95 1.24
C LYS A 86 10.03 -8.14 1.68
N GLY A 87 8.87 -8.33 1.05
CA GLY A 87 7.68 -7.51 1.29
C GLY A 87 7.77 -6.09 0.73
N THR A 88 8.66 -5.82 -0.24
CA THR A 88 8.92 -4.46 -0.76
C THR A 88 8.37 -4.22 -2.18
N VAL A 89 7.66 -5.20 -2.76
CA VAL A 89 7.11 -5.11 -4.14
C VAL A 89 6.32 -3.84 -4.36
N ILE A 90 5.34 -3.57 -3.49
CA ILE A 90 4.44 -2.42 -3.63
C ILE A 90 5.21 -1.10 -3.50
N THR A 91 6.15 -1.02 -2.55
CA THR A 91 6.99 0.17 -2.41
C THR A 91 7.83 0.42 -3.65
N GLU A 92 8.44 -0.61 -4.24
CA GLU A 92 9.22 -0.48 -5.48
C GLU A 92 8.35 -0.15 -6.69
N LEU A 93 7.15 -0.73 -6.79
CA LEU A 93 6.18 -0.42 -7.82
C LEU A 93 5.81 1.07 -7.78
N LEU A 94 5.40 1.56 -6.61
CA LEU A 94 5.05 2.97 -6.42
C LEU A 94 6.24 3.90 -6.71
N ARG A 95 7.45 3.54 -6.26
CA ARG A 95 8.68 4.29 -6.55
C ARG A 95 8.94 4.39 -8.05
N SER A 96 8.65 3.31 -8.78
CA SER A 96 8.81 3.27 -10.23
C SER A 96 7.78 4.14 -10.96
N CYS A 97 6.52 4.11 -10.51
CA CYS A 97 5.39 4.75 -11.20
C CYS A 97 5.10 6.20 -10.81
N ILE A 98 5.45 6.64 -9.59
CA ILE A 98 5.29 8.05 -9.20
C ILE A 98 6.24 8.91 -10.04
N VAL A 99 5.72 9.94 -10.72
CA VAL A 99 6.53 10.77 -11.63
C VAL A 99 7.57 11.57 -10.86
N ASN A 100 7.17 12.23 -9.78
CA ASN A 100 8.09 12.99 -8.95
C ASN A 100 8.96 12.07 -8.07
N LYS A 101 10.23 11.91 -8.47
CA LYS A 101 11.19 11.03 -7.79
C LYS A 101 11.71 11.55 -6.45
N SER A 102 11.38 12.78 -6.05
CA SER A 102 11.66 13.27 -4.70
C SER A 102 10.69 12.70 -3.66
N ILE A 103 9.55 12.12 -4.09
CA ILE A 103 8.57 11.50 -3.21
C ILE A 103 9.03 10.10 -2.85
N ASN A 104 9.12 9.82 -1.55
CA ASN A 104 9.42 8.49 -1.04
C ASN A 104 8.11 7.75 -0.67
N PRO A 105 7.79 6.62 -1.32
CA PRO A 105 6.53 5.90 -1.05
C PRO A 105 6.40 5.40 0.40
N ASP A 106 7.50 5.18 1.11
CA ASP A 106 7.46 4.74 2.51
C ASP A 106 6.95 5.83 3.45
N ASP A 107 7.02 7.09 3.05
CA ASP A 107 6.57 8.22 3.86
C ASP A 107 5.10 8.58 3.59
N LEU A 108 4.48 8.00 2.57
CA LEU A 108 3.04 8.14 2.29
C LEU A 108 2.21 7.51 3.40
N LEU A 109 1.12 8.17 3.78
CA LEU A 109 0.06 7.54 4.57
C LEU A 109 -0.46 6.30 3.84
N ILE A 110 -0.86 5.27 4.59
CA ILE A 110 -1.42 4.04 4.02
C ILE A 110 -2.63 4.35 3.11
N GLY A 111 -3.50 5.28 3.51
CA GLY A 111 -4.65 5.70 2.69
C GLY A 111 -4.26 6.29 1.34
N ASP A 112 -3.29 7.21 1.32
CA ASP A 112 -2.77 7.79 0.09
C ASP A 112 -2.06 6.76 -0.78
N ARG A 113 -1.30 5.87 -0.14
CA ARG A 113 -0.62 4.76 -0.80
C ARG A 113 -1.62 3.81 -1.48
N ASN A 114 -2.70 3.46 -0.79
CA ASN A 114 -3.77 2.64 -1.33
C ASN A 114 -4.49 3.33 -2.49
N ALA A 115 -4.67 4.66 -2.44
CA ALA A 115 -5.26 5.40 -3.54
C ALA A 115 -4.44 5.33 -4.82
N ILE A 116 -3.12 5.53 -4.69
CA ILE A 116 -2.18 5.41 -5.81
C ILE A 116 -2.16 3.96 -6.34
N MET A 117 -2.17 2.98 -5.43
CA MET A 117 -2.19 1.57 -5.77
C MET A 117 -3.44 1.18 -6.58
N THR A 118 -4.62 1.68 -6.19
CA THR A 118 -5.87 1.47 -6.91
C THR A 118 -5.83 2.12 -8.30
N ALA A 119 -5.33 3.35 -8.41
CA ALA A 119 -5.19 4.00 -9.72
C ALA A 119 -4.23 3.25 -10.65
N LEU A 120 -3.11 2.73 -10.13
CA LEU A 120 -2.20 1.88 -10.91
C LEU A 120 -2.88 0.60 -11.38
N ARG A 121 -3.71 -0.02 -10.53
CA ARG A 121 -4.47 -1.21 -10.91
C ARG A 121 -5.48 -0.91 -12.03
N ILE A 122 -6.19 0.21 -11.94
CA ILE A 122 -7.16 0.65 -12.95
C ILE A 122 -6.47 0.90 -14.28
N THR A 123 -5.36 1.66 -14.28
CA THR A 123 -4.62 1.99 -15.51
C THR A 123 -3.91 0.81 -16.14
N GLY A 124 -3.41 -0.14 -15.33
CA GLY A 124 -2.68 -1.29 -15.82
C GLY A 124 -3.55 -2.44 -16.33
N TYR A 125 -4.63 -2.76 -15.61
CA TYR A 125 -5.42 -3.98 -15.86
C TYR A 125 -6.93 -3.70 -15.98
N GLY A 126 -7.34 -2.44 -15.99
CA GLY A 126 -8.74 -2.01 -16.08
C GLY A 126 -9.45 -1.89 -14.72
N ALA A 127 -10.63 -1.28 -14.74
CA ALA A 127 -11.39 -0.98 -13.54
C ALA A 127 -12.16 -2.17 -12.95
N SER A 128 -12.40 -3.23 -13.74
CA SER A 128 -13.02 -4.47 -13.26
C SER A 128 -12.06 -5.25 -12.37
N TYR A 129 -12.54 -5.64 -11.20
CA TYR A 129 -11.83 -6.45 -10.23
C TYR A 129 -12.68 -7.64 -9.79
N VAL A 130 -12.39 -8.79 -10.42
CA VAL A 130 -13.05 -10.06 -10.10
C VAL A 130 -12.30 -10.75 -8.96
N VAL A 131 -12.98 -10.95 -7.82
CA VAL A 131 -12.38 -11.57 -6.64
C VAL A 131 -13.39 -12.43 -5.87
N GLU A 132 -12.89 -13.46 -5.20
CA GLU A 132 -13.69 -14.30 -4.32
C GLU A 132 -13.91 -13.61 -2.96
N VAL A 133 -15.18 -13.41 -2.60
CA VAL A 133 -15.61 -12.86 -1.31
C VAL A 133 -16.57 -13.83 -0.61
N GLY A 134 -16.48 -13.89 0.72
CA GLY A 134 -17.39 -14.69 1.54
C GLY A 134 -18.65 -13.92 1.89
N CYS A 135 -19.81 -14.55 1.72
CA CYS A 135 -21.08 -13.97 2.13
C CYS A 135 -21.15 -13.87 3.68
N PRO A 136 -21.42 -12.69 4.26
CA PRO A 136 -21.54 -12.53 5.71
C PRO A 136 -22.71 -13.32 6.34
N SER A 137 -23.75 -13.59 5.55
CA SER A 137 -24.98 -14.25 6.01
C SER A 137 -24.86 -15.78 6.04
N CYS A 138 -24.42 -16.41 4.94
CA CYS A 138 -24.33 -17.87 4.85
C CYS A 138 -22.91 -18.44 4.93
N GLY A 139 -21.87 -17.60 4.85
CA GLY A 139 -20.46 -18.02 4.87
C GLY A 139 -19.93 -18.58 3.55
N GLU A 140 -20.79 -18.85 2.57
CA GLU A 140 -20.38 -19.37 1.26
C GLU A 140 -19.61 -18.32 0.46
N LYS A 141 -18.62 -18.76 -0.30
CA LYS A 141 -17.77 -17.87 -1.11
C LYS A 141 -18.25 -17.80 -2.55
N SER A 142 -18.12 -16.64 -3.17
CA SER A 142 -18.46 -16.46 -4.58
C SER A 142 -17.56 -15.43 -5.23
N LYS A 143 -17.30 -15.59 -6.54
CA LYS A 143 -16.62 -14.57 -7.36
C LYS A 143 -17.58 -13.40 -7.59
N GLN A 144 -17.13 -12.20 -7.29
CA GLN A 144 -17.84 -10.94 -7.53
C GLN A 144 -16.96 -10.03 -8.38
N ASP A 145 -17.58 -9.24 -9.26
CA ASP A 145 -16.89 -8.26 -10.10
C ASP A 145 -17.19 -6.86 -9.57
N PHE A 146 -16.15 -6.17 -9.10
CA PHE A 146 -16.26 -4.84 -8.52
C PHE A 146 -15.66 -3.79 -9.46
N ASN A 147 -16.32 -2.64 -9.59
CA ASN A 147 -15.78 -1.51 -10.33
C ASN A 147 -14.92 -0.62 -9.42
N LEU A 148 -13.59 -0.72 -9.57
CA LEU A 148 -12.64 0.07 -8.79
C LEU A 148 -12.70 1.58 -9.05
N SER A 149 -13.25 2.01 -10.20
CA SER A 149 -13.36 3.44 -10.53
C SER A 149 -14.48 4.16 -9.80
N GLU A 150 -15.40 3.42 -9.17
CA GLU A 150 -16.55 3.96 -8.44
C GLU A 150 -16.31 4.03 -6.92
N LEU A 151 -15.12 3.62 -6.45
CA LEU A 151 -14.83 3.60 -5.03
C LEU A 151 -14.70 5.02 -4.45
N PRO A 152 -15.43 5.34 -3.39
CA PRO A 152 -15.39 6.68 -2.82
C PRO A 152 -14.07 6.92 -2.07
N ILE A 153 -13.65 8.18 -2.08
CA ILE A 153 -12.49 8.65 -1.32
C ILE A 153 -12.97 9.22 0.01
N THR A 154 -12.51 8.61 1.09
CA THR A 154 -12.70 9.13 2.45
C THR A 154 -11.65 10.18 2.75
N ARG A 155 -12.08 11.33 3.22
CA ARG A 155 -11.22 12.47 3.56
C ARG A 155 -11.06 12.60 5.07
N LEU A 156 -9.99 13.27 5.48
CA LEU A 156 -9.83 13.75 6.85
C LEU A 156 -11.06 14.60 7.23
N GLN A 157 -11.72 14.24 8.31
CA GLN A 157 -12.86 14.97 8.89
C GLN A 157 -12.41 16.01 9.92
N HIS A 158 -11.22 15.81 10.50
CA HIS A 158 -10.62 16.65 11.51
C HIS A 158 -9.21 17.05 11.08
N PRO A 159 -8.81 18.32 11.30
CA PRO A 159 -7.45 18.75 11.01
C PRO A 159 -6.46 18.10 11.99
N PRO A 160 -5.19 17.98 11.59
CA PRO A 160 -4.14 17.63 12.52
C PRO A 160 -3.96 18.71 13.60
N VAL A 161 -3.27 18.36 14.69
CA VAL A 161 -2.94 19.29 15.79
C VAL A 161 -2.07 20.47 15.35
N ALA A 162 -1.36 20.33 14.23
CA ALA A 162 -0.58 21.36 13.57
C ALA A 162 -0.47 21.05 12.07
N ASP A 163 -0.38 22.08 11.25
CA ASP A 163 -0.21 21.91 9.80
C ASP A 163 1.08 21.15 9.49
N GLY A 164 0.98 20.19 8.58
CA GLY A 164 2.07 19.32 8.19
C GLY A 164 2.51 18.32 9.26
N ALA A 165 1.73 18.14 10.33
CA ALA A 165 1.92 17.09 11.31
C ALA A 165 0.92 15.96 11.10
N ASN A 166 1.39 14.72 10.96
CA ASN A 166 0.54 13.54 11.08
C ASN A 166 0.28 13.23 12.56
N VAL A 167 -0.43 14.12 13.26
CA VAL A 167 -0.85 13.93 14.65
C VAL A 167 -2.23 14.53 14.82
N PHE A 168 -3.13 13.76 15.43
CA PHE A 168 -4.53 14.09 15.67
C PHE A 168 -4.84 13.92 17.16
N GLU A 169 -5.88 14.61 17.63
CA GLU A 169 -6.27 14.60 19.04
C GLU A 169 -7.69 14.06 19.20
N CYS A 170 -7.82 13.00 20.02
CA CYS A 170 -9.10 12.42 20.41
C CYS A 170 -9.35 12.67 21.90
N LYS A 171 -10.38 13.46 22.21
CA LYS A 171 -10.83 13.66 23.60
C LYS A 171 -11.92 12.63 23.92
N ILE A 172 -11.60 11.69 24.80
CA ILE A 172 -12.53 10.60 25.16
C ILE A 172 -13.49 11.06 26.26
N ASP A 173 -12.97 11.81 27.23
CA ASP A 173 -13.68 12.49 28.30
C ASP A 173 -12.78 13.61 28.87
N ASP A 174 -13.24 14.33 29.89
CA ASP A 174 -12.50 15.44 30.51
C ASP A 174 -11.14 15.05 31.12
N LYS A 175 -10.87 13.74 31.28
CA LYS A 175 -9.66 13.23 31.95
C LYS A 175 -8.67 12.59 30.98
N ILE A 176 -9.12 12.21 29.78
CA ILE A 176 -8.33 11.43 28.84
C ILE A 176 -8.38 12.06 27.45
N THR A 177 -7.22 12.62 27.07
CA THR A 177 -6.91 13.07 25.72
C THR A 177 -5.86 12.15 25.13
N ILE A 178 -6.11 11.58 23.96
CA ILE A 178 -5.15 10.69 23.29
C ILE A 178 -4.71 11.38 22.00
N ARG A 179 -3.40 11.56 21.82
CA ARG A 179 -2.84 11.96 20.53
C ARG A 179 -2.39 10.74 19.77
N TYR A 180 -2.78 10.67 18.51
CA TYR A 180 -2.49 9.53 17.64
C TYR A 180 -2.05 10.01 16.26
N ARG A 181 -1.54 9.09 15.45
CA ARG A 181 -1.15 9.32 14.06
C ARG A 181 -1.65 8.19 13.18
N TYR A 182 -1.85 8.48 11.91
CA TYR A 182 -2.08 7.43 10.91
C TYR A 182 -0.75 6.80 10.51
N LEU A 183 -0.81 5.53 10.12
CA LEU A 183 0.38 4.77 9.75
C LEU A 183 0.83 5.12 8.33
N THR A 184 2.13 5.06 8.09
CA THR A 184 2.74 5.19 6.77
C THR A 184 3.21 3.85 6.23
N GLY A 185 3.65 3.79 4.97
CA GLY A 185 4.28 2.60 4.39
C GLY A 185 5.49 2.11 5.21
N ARG A 186 6.27 3.04 5.79
CA ARG A 186 7.38 2.75 6.69
C ARG A 186 6.94 2.02 7.95
N ASP A 187 5.82 2.45 8.55
CA ASP A 187 5.26 1.79 9.73
C ASP A 187 4.76 0.39 9.40
N GLU A 188 4.07 0.24 8.28
CA GLU A 188 3.57 -1.06 7.83
C GLU A 188 4.73 -2.05 7.64
N ALA A 189 5.81 -1.63 6.98
CA ALA A 189 7.01 -2.45 6.83
C ALA A 189 7.64 -2.82 8.18
N ALA A 190 7.72 -1.87 9.13
CA ALA A 190 8.26 -2.11 10.45
C ALA A 190 7.39 -3.08 11.28
N ILE A 191 6.06 -2.95 11.20
CA ILE A 191 5.10 -3.84 11.87
C ILE A 191 5.23 -5.26 11.32
N THR A 192 5.26 -5.41 9.99
CA THR A 192 5.43 -6.71 9.33
C THR A 192 6.72 -7.38 9.77
N GLN A 193 7.84 -6.64 9.77
CA GLN A 193 9.13 -7.18 10.23
C GLN A 193 9.10 -7.58 11.71
N GLN A 194 8.44 -6.80 12.57
CA GLN A 194 8.29 -7.12 13.99
C GLN A 194 7.46 -8.39 14.20
N GLN A 195 6.36 -8.54 13.45
CA GLN A 195 5.50 -9.73 13.50
C GLN A 195 6.25 -10.99 13.02
N GLU A 196 7.02 -10.91 11.93
CA GLU A 196 7.84 -12.02 11.46
C GLU A 196 8.87 -12.46 12.51
N ARG A 197 9.53 -11.50 13.17
CA ARG A 197 10.49 -11.80 14.25
C ARG A 197 9.81 -12.51 15.42
N LYS A 198 8.65 -12.04 15.85
CA LYS A 198 7.85 -12.68 16.91
C LYS A 198 7.43 -14.09 16.54
N ARG A 199 6.98 -14.29 15.30
CA ARG A 199 6.60 -15.62 14.78
C ARG A 199 7.78 -16.58 14.77
N LYS A 200 8.98 -16.13 14.36
CA LYS A 200 10.22 -16.92 14.42
C LYS A 200 10.65 -17.27 15.85
N GLN A 201 10.27 -16.45 16.83
CA GLN A 201 10.51 -16.68 18.27
C GLN A 201 9.43 -17.56 18.93
N GLY A 202 8.46 -18.08 18.18
CA GLY A 202 7.43 -18.98 18.70
C GLY A 202 6.23 -18.30 19.35
N PHE A 203 6.11 -16.96 19.27
CA PHE A 203 4.91 -16.27 19.73
C PHE A 203 3.76 -16.46 18.72
N GLN A 204 2.65 -17.03 19.19
CA GLN A 204 1.44 -17.33 18.38
C GLN A 204 0.21 -16.55 18.88
N GLY A 205 0.34 -15.23 19.05
CA GLY A 205 -0.77 -14.38 19.50
C GLY A 205 -1.06 -13.25 18.51
N ASP A 206 -2.31 -13.19 18.02
CA ASP A 206 -2.81 -12.09 17.19
C ASP A 206 -3.28 -10.92 18.07
N ASN A 207 -2.31 -10.17 18.58
CA ASN A 207 -2.57 -8.92 19.29
C ASN A 207 -2.78 -7.75 18.31
N LEU A 208 -3.73 -7.89 17.38
CA LEU A 208 -3.91 -6.95 16.26
C LEU A 208 -4.25 -5.53 16.74
N ILE A 209 -5.21 -5.39 17.67
CA ILE A 209 -5.67 -4.08 18.17
C ILE A 209 -4.58 -3.39 18.99
N THR A 210 -3.98 -4.09 19.96
CA THR A 210 -2.94 -3.49 20.81
C THR A 210 -1.67 -3.20 20.03
N THR A 211 -1.33 -4.01 19.01
CA THR A 211 -0.23 -3.71 18.09
C THR A 211 -0.53 -2.44 17.27
N ARG A 212 -1.74 -2.32 16.71
CA ARG A 212 -2.19 -1.11 15.99
C ARG A 212 -2.05 0.14 16.88
N TYR A 213 -2.59 0.11 18.09
CA TYR A 213 -2.49 1.24 19.03
C TYR A 213 -1.06 1.56 19.48
N THR A 214 -0.21 0.56 19.68
CA THR A 214 1.18 0.79 20.08
C THR A 214 1.96 1.58 19.03
N ASN A 215 1.60 1.41 17.75
CA ASN A 215 2.24 2.12 16.64
C ASN A 215 1.59 3.47 16.34
N GLN A 216 0.30 3.63 16.63
CA GLN A 216 -0.48 4.83 16.32
C GLN A 216 -0.55 5.85 17.47
N ILE A 217 -0.57 5.43 18.74
CA ILE A 217 -0.68 6.35 19.87
C ILE A 217 0.68 7.03 20.10
N VAL A 218 0.66 8.37 20.04
CA VAL A 218 1.81 9.24 20.25
C VAL A 218 1.88 9.72 21.70
N SER A 219 0.73 10.08 22.29
CA SER A 219 0.64 10.48 23.69
C SER A 219 -0.71 10.16 24.32
N VAL A 220 -0.70 10.05 25.65
CA VAL A 220 -1.92 9.99 26.46
C VAL A 220 -1.81 11.08 27.53
N ASN A 221 -2.72 12.06 27.46
CA ASN A 221 -2.59 13.37 28.09
C ASN A 221 -1.22 13.97 27.70
N ASP A 222 -0.38 14.32 28.67
CA ASP A 222 0.97 14.86 28.44
C ASP A 222 2.07 13.79 28.53
N ILE A 223 1.70 12.49 28.56
CA ILE A 223 2.66 11.39 28.69
C ILE A 223 3.03 10.87 27.29
N ASN A 224 4.29 11.12 26.90
CA ASN A 224 4.89 10.68 25.62
C ASN A 224 5.85 9.49 25.78
N ASP A 225 5.99 8.95 27.00
CA ASP A 225 6.87 7.82 27.29
C ASP A 225 6.32 6.53 26.67
N ARG A 226 7.08 5.93 25.75
CA ARG A 226 6.67 4.72 25.00
C ARG A 226 6.36 3.52 25.90
N THR A 227 7.07 3.36 27.01
CA THR A 227 6.84 2.25 27.94
C THR A 227 5.52 2.45 28.68
N LYS A 228 5.27 3.67 29.19
CA LYS A 228 4.00 4.02 29.85
C LYS A 228 2.82 3.92 28.89
N ILE A 229 2.97 4.38 27.64
CA ILE A 229 1.94 4.24 26.60
C ILE A 229 1.67 2.77 26.31
N SER A 230 2.71 1.94 26.17
CA SER A 230 2.53 0.50 25.96
C SER A 230 1.77 -0.14 27.14
N MET A 231 2.08 0.24 28.38
CA MET A 231 1.34 -0.25 29.56
C MET A 231 -0.13 0.22 29.54
N PHE A 232 -0.38 1.46 29.16
CA PHE A 232 -1.73 1.99 29.00
C PHE A 232 -2.51 1.22 27.93
N VAL A 233 -1.92 0.98 26.76
CA VAL A 233 -2.55 0.21 25.66
C VAL A 233 -2.92 -1.21 26.11
N GLN A 234 -2.04 -1.89 26.85
CA GLN A 234 -2.31 -3.26 27.34
C GLN A 234 -3.41 -3.32 28.40
N LYS A 235 -3.60 -2.24 29.18
CA LYS A 235 -4.60 -2.17 30.26
C LYS A 235 -5.79 -1.28 29.90
N MET A 236 -5.91 -0.88 28.64
CA MET A 236 -6.90 0.10 28.19
C MET A 236 -8.33 -0.47 28.34
N PRO A 237 -9.23 0.21 29.07
CA PRO A 237 -10.63 -0.19 29.15
C PRO A 237 -11.29 -0.24 27.77
N THR A 238 -12.17 -1.22 27.55
CA THR A 238 -12.89 -1.42 26.27
C THR A 238 -13.65 -0.17 25.82
N ARG A 239 -14.26 0.58 26.74
CA ARG A 239 -14.95 1.86 26.43
C ARG A 239 -14.02 2.85 25.71
N ILE A 240 -12.80 3.02 26.22
CA ILE A 240 -11.81 3.93 25.65
C ILE A 240 -11.32 3.39 24.30
N SER A 241 -11.03 2.08 24.24
CA SER A 241 -10.61 1.43 23.00
C SER A 241 -11.64 1.57 21.86
N THR A 242 -12.93 1.38 22.15
CA THR A 242 -13.99 1.52 21.16
C THR A 242 -14.19 2.97 20.73
N ALA A 243 -14.20 3.91 21.70
CA ALA A 243 -14.34 5.33 21.39
C ALA A 243 -13.17 5.86 20.54
N LEU A 244 -11.93 5.50 20.90
CA LEU A 244 -10.75 5.84 20.12
C LEU A 244 -10.82 5.24 18.71
N ARG A 245 -11.14 3.95 18.59
CA ARG A 245 -11.24 3.29 17.27
C ARG A 245 -12.25 3.98 16.36
N LYS A 246 -13.46 4.25 16.88
CA LYS A 246 -14.51 4.93 16.13
C LYS A 246 -14.02 6.28 15.61
N HIS A 247 -13.43 7.10 16.48
CA HIS A 247 -12.90 8.40 16.11
C HIS A 247 -11.76 8.32 15.08
N MET A 248 -10.87 7.33 15.23
CA MET A 248 -9.77 7.11 14.29
C MET A 248 -10.27 6.69 12.91
N ASP A 249 -11.20 5.74 12.86
CA ASP A 249 -11.75 5.21 11.61
C ASP A 249 -12.61 6.27 10.88
N GLU A 250 -13.37 7.10 11.62
CA GLU A 250 -14.16 8.21 11.05
C GLU A 250 -13.28 9.28 10.38
N ASN A 251 -12.08 9.50 10.90
CA ASN A 251 -11.15 10.50 10.39
C ASN A 251 -10.07 9.91 9.46
N GLU A 252 -10.00 8.58 9.27
CA GLU A 252 -8.94 7.95 8.48
C GLU A 252 -9.11 8.28 6.99
N PRO A 253 -8.15 8.97 6.35
CA PRO A 253 -8.23 9.24 4.93
C PRO A 253 -7.86 7.98 4.14
N GLY A 254 -8.56 7.70 3.05
CA GLY A 254 -8.28 6.55 2.20
C GLY A 254 -9.27 6.36 1.07
N ILE A 255 -9.26 5.16 0.48
CA ILE A 255 -10.31 4.68 -0.42
C ILE A 255 -11.17 3.68 0.34
N GLU A 256 -12.48 3.79 0.22
CA GLU A 256 -13.40 2.82 0.79
C GLU A 256 -13.38 1.54 -0.06
N MET A 257 -12.68 0.53 0.43
CA MET A 257 -12.59 -0.79 -0.19
C MET A 257 -13.78 -1.66 0.20
N LYS A 258 -14.99 -1.12 0.03
CA LYS A 258 -16.24 -1.84 0.26
C LYS A 258 -17.17 -1.66 -0.92
N SER A 259 -17.94 -2.69 -1.21
CA SER A 259 -18.95 -2.67 -2.24
C SER A 259 -20.05 -3.66 -1.91
N ASP A 260 -21.23 -3.41 -2.45
CA ASP A 260 -22.33 -4.36 -2.38
C ASP A 260 -21.99 -5.62 -3.17
N MET A 261 -22.31 -6.76 -2.58
CA MET A 261 -22.36 -8.04 -3.27
C MET A 261 -23.77 -8.61 -3.19
N ARG A 262 -24.13 -9.42 -4.18
CA ARG A 262 -25.32 -10.27 -4.12
C ARG A 262 -24.89 -11.73 -4.08
N CYS A 263 -25.22 -12.43 -2.98
CA CYS A 263 -24.83 -13.81 -2.81
C CYS A 263 -25.62 -14.73 -3.76
N PRO A 264 -24.97 -15.56 -4.60
CA PRO A 264 -25.68 -16.48 -5.48
C PRO A 264 -26.30 -17.68 -4.75
N HIS A 265 -25.95 -17.91 -3.48
CA HIS A 265 -26.41 -19.07 -2.70
C HIS A 265 -27.62 -18.76 -1.81
N CYS A 266 -27.58 -17.65 -1.07
CA CYS A 266 -28.66 -17.24 -0.17
C CYS A 266 -29.44 -16.00 -0.64
N PHE A 267 -29.04 -15.40 -1.76
CA PHE A 267 -29.64 -14.19 -2.36
C PHE A 267 -29.58 -12.93 -1.49
N GLU A 268 -28.88 -12.98 -0.36
CA GLU A 268 -28.62 -11.80 0.48
C GLU A 268 -27.79 -10.77 -0.28
N GLU A 269 -28.18 -9.51 -0.15
CA GLU A 269 -27.37 -8.36 -0.54
C GLU A 269 -26.64 -7.84 0.70
N SER A 270 -25.33 -7.68 0.59
CA SER A 270 -24.50 -7.25 1.72
C SER A 270 -23.33 -6.43 1.26
N GLU A 271 -22.98 -5.41 2.03
CA GLU A 271 -21.71 -4.70 1.87
C GLU A 271 -20.57 -5.62 2.32
N VAL A 272 -19.59 -5.84 1.44
CA VAL A 272 -18.39 -6.63 1.75
C VAL A 272 -17.13 -5.83 1.48
N SER A 273 -16.08 -6.15 2.24
CA SER A 273 -14.77 -5.56 2.02
C SER A 273 -14.03 -6.31 0.91
N MET A 274 -13.56 -5.55 -0.07
CA MET A 274 -12.72 -6.06 -1.15
C MET A 274 -11.31 -6.35 -0.62
N PRO A 275 -10.81 -7.59 -0.75
CA PRO A 275 -9.48 -7.91 -0.27
C PRO A 275 -8.41 -7.33 -1.21
N LEU A 276 -7.49 -6.53 -0.67
CA LEU A 276 -6.25 -6.11 -1.35
C LEU A 276 -5.19 -7.22 -1.28
N GLY A 277 -5.54 -8.41 -1.77
CA GLY A 277 -4.71 -9.61 -1.66
C GLY A 277 -3.78 -9.83 -2.86
N ALA A 278 -3.17 -11.02 -2.91
CA ALA A 278 -2.31 -11.44 -4.02
C ALA A 278 -3.05 -11.45 -5.39
N ALA A 279 -4.38 -11.50 -5.42
CA ALA A 279 -5.12 -11.40 -6.68
C ALA A 279 -5.23 -9.95 -7.22
N PHE A 280 -4.89 -8.94 -6.41
CA PHE A 280 -5.11 -7.54 -6.78
C PHE A 280 -4.27 -7.13 -7.99
N PHE A 281 -2.96 -7.39 -7.98
CA PHE A 281 -2.09 -7.19 -9.15
C PHE A 281 -1.80 -8.46 -9.95
N TRP A 282 -2.29 -9.62 -9.53
CA TRP A 282 -2.11 -10.89 -10.23
C TRP A 282 -3.48 -11.56 -10.46
N PRO A 283 -4.32 -11.01 -11.36
CA PRO A 283 -5.56 -11.68 -11.74
C PRO A 283 -5.25 -13.06 -12.32
N GLU A 284 -6.14 -14.04 -12.09
CA GLU A 284 -5.99 -15.39 -12.65
C GLU A 284 -5.80 -15.30 -14.17
N SER A 285 -4.59 -15.64 -14.65
CA SER A 285 -4.23 -15.73 -16.06
C SER A 285 -4.86 -16.93 -16.74
#